data_AF-A0A395GJJ8-F1
#
_entry.id   AF-A0A395GJJ8-F1
#
_cell.length_a   1.000
_cell.length_b   1.000
_cell.length_c   1.000
_cell.angle_alpha   90.00
_cell.angle_beta   90.00
_cell.angle_gamma   90.00
#
_symmetry.space_group_name_H-M   'P 1'
#
loop_
_entity.id
_entity.type
_entity.pdbx_description
1 polymer ?
#
loop_
_entity_poly.entity_id
_entity_poly.type
_entity_poly.pdbx_seq_one_letter_code
_entity_poly.pdbx_strand_id
1 'polypeptide(L)'
;MDASKTADPIPSLPEFSTEVAETNEWENWEETALLHMTSQTLERVTLQAHELISLIKEFYANFHPLFPILPSLPDFIKAYDANTLLLWTIIAITSKESPEYSHLCVTLIDPVRSLAGDLYHTQSRNFETIQALLLLCIWPFPFQQTVHDPSPMYCSLATQLSYQLGLHRPNLHMHWEYGATAPNARVDLQRRKAWVGCFVVNHIISTRLGTPSAVQPGRAILSEIAGSSTSELPAPLLHYAHIAYIGVKALEALGDDASSATGETKYPIPLVTTFDQKLTTMRESLSSKW
;
A
#
# COMPACT_ATOMS: atom_id res chain seq x y z
N MET A 1 -12.00 -14.83 80.41
CA MET A 1 -12.44 -15.20 79.05
C MET A 1 -13.18 -13.98 78.50
N ASP A 2 -12.60 -12.80 78.33
CA ASP A 2 -11.43 -12.38 77.55
C ASP A 2 -11.39 -12.90 76.11
N ALA A 3 -11.90 -12.07 75.20
CA ALA A 3 -11.60 -12.05 73.77
C ALA A 3 -12.12 -10.72 73.16
N SER A 4 -11.37 -9.65 73.42
CA SER A 4 -11.35 -8.45 72.57
C SER A 4 -10.81 -8.85 71.19
N LYS A 5 -11.59 -8.64 70.12
CA LYS A 5 -11.14 -8.84 68.74
C LYS A 5 -10.99 -7.46 68.09
N THR A 6 -9.77 -6.95 68.18
CA THR A 6 -9.28 -5.77 67.45
C THR A 6 -9.24 -6.07 65.96
N ALA A 7 -9.76 -5.15 65.14
CA ALA A 7 -9.69 -5.20 63.69
C ALA A 7 -8.31 -4.72 63.22
N ASP A 8 -7.62 -5.53 62.42
CA ASP A 8 -6.34 -5.17 61.80
C ASP A 8 -6.56 -4.20 60.61
N PRO A 9 -5.70 -3.17 60.44
CA PRO A 9 -5.77 -2.29 59.28
C PRO A 9 -5.21 -2.99 58.03
N ILE A 10 -5.92 -2.82 56.92
CA ILE A 10 -5.58 -3.32 55.57
C ILE A 10 -4.19 -2.77 55.15
N PRO A 11 -3.26 -3.61 54.65
CA PRO A 11 -1.99 -3.11 54.12
C PRO A 11 -2.23 -2.38 52.79
N SER A 12 -1.71 -1.17 52.66
CA SER A 12 -1.71 -0.40 51.41
C SER A 12 -0.90 -1.11 50.33
N LEU A 13 -1.51 -1.24 49.15
CA LEU A 13 -0.84 -1.71 47.92
C LEU A 13 0.38 -0.84 47.60
N PRO A 14 1.50 -1.42 47.14
CA PRO A 14 2.63 -0.62 46.67
C PRO A 14 2.21 0.18 45.43
N GLU A 15 2.41 1.50 45.47
CA GLU A 15 2.33 2.38 44.30
C GLU A 15 3.37 1.92 43.29
N PHE A 16 2.91 1.22 42.25
CA PHE A 16 3.73 0.85 41.11
C PHE A 16 3.93 2.11 40.27
N SER A 17 4.96 2.89 40.61
CA SER A 17 5.46 3.96 39.76
C SER A 17 6.14 3.34 38.54
N THR A 18 5.35 2.96 37.53
CA THR A 18 5.84 2.85 36.14
C THR A 18 5.60 4.19 35.46
N GLU A 19 6.39 5.17 35.85
CA GLU A 19 6.72 6.28 34.97
C GLU A 19 8.19 6.13 34.62
N VAL A 20 8.51 6.31 33.33
CA VAL A 20 9.86 6.32 32.74
C VAL A 20 10.45 4.94 32.38
N ALA A 21 9.92 4.33 31.30
CA ALA A 21 10.69 3.36 30.52
C ALA A 21 10.26 3.23 29.05
N GLU A 22 9.03 3.59 28.69
CA GLU A 22 8.56 3.38 27.31
C GLU A 22 9.04 4.47 26.34
N THR A 23 9.28 5.71 26.77
CA THR A 23 9.54 6.83 25.84
C THR A 23 10.89 6.81 25.10
N ASN A 24 11.85 5.96 25.47
CA ASN A 24 13.20 5.96 24.87
C ASN A 24 13.40 4.99 23.68
N GLU A 25 12.54 3.98 23.50
CA GLU A 25 12.74 2.99 22.41
C GLU A 25 12.40 3.56 21.03
N TRP A 26 11.49 4.53 20.95
CA TRP A 26 11.10 5.19 19.70
C TRP A 26 11.97 6.37 19.30
N GLU A 27 12.81 6.91 20.18
CA GLU A 27 13.79 7.97 19.83
C GLU A 27 15.11 7.40 19.29
N ASN A 28 15.44 6.12 19.56
CA ASN A 28 16.76 5.54 19.23
C ASN A 28 16.81 4.73 17.91
N TRP A 29 15.68 4.49 17.24
CA TRP A 29 15.70 3.69 16.01
C TRP A 29 16.41 4.41 14.86
N GLU A 30 16.45 5.75 14.87
CA GLU A 30 17.09 6.55 13.82
C GLU A 30 18.61 6.50 13.88
N GLU A 31 19.19 6.61 15.07
CA GLU A 31 20.63 6.44 15.28
C GLU A 31 21.05 5.01 14.90
N THR A 32 20.24 4.03 15.29
CA THR A 32 20.43 2.63 14.91
C THR A 32 20.32 2.45 13.39
N ALA A 33 19.37 3.11 12.73
CA ALA A 33 19.21 3.05 11.28
C ALA A 33 20.42 3.63 10.54
N LEU A 34 20.90 4.80 10.97
CA LEU A 34 22.08 5.45 10.39
C LEU A 34 23.36 4.61 10.53
N LEU A 35 23.48 3.79 11.58
CA LEU A 35 24.60 2.86 11.77
C LEU A 35 24.59 1.70 10.77
N HIS A 36 23.41 1.30 10.26
CA HIS A 36 23.26 0.14 9.37
C HIS A 36 23.03 0.50 7.91
N MET A 37 22.54 1.71 7.63
CA MET A 37 22.36 2.19 6.26
C MET A 37 23.70 2.59 5.64
N THR A 38 23.87 2.22 4.37
CA THR A 38 25.04 2.53 3.56
C THR A 38 24.65 3.42 2.39
N SER A 39 25.64 4.06 1.78
CA SER A 39 25.40 4.85 0.56
C SER A 39 24.89 3.96 -0.56
N GLN A 40 23.85 4.39 -1.26
CA GLN A 40 23.27 3.65 -2.38
C GLN A 40 23.53 4.41 -3.68
N THR A 41 23.78 3.69 -4.76
CA THR A 41 24.02 4.26 -6.08
C THR A 41 23.08 3.64 -7.11
N LEU A 42 22.44 4.50 -7.91
CA LEU A 42 21.72 4.12 -9.11
C LEU A 42 22.27 4.91 -10.28
N GLU A 43 22.97 4.20 -11.16
CA GLU A 43 23.70 4.76 -12.29
C GLU A 43 24.63 5.92 -11.89
N ARG A 44 24.23 7.17 -12.14
CA ARG A 44 25.02 8.38 -11.86
C ARG A 44 24.63 9.08 -10.56
N VAL A 45 23.61 8.60 -9.88
CA VAL A 45 23.10 9.20 -8.63
C VAL A 45 23.61 8.36 -7.46
N THR A 46 24.39 8.98 -6.58
CA THR A 46 24.85 8.37 -5.33
C THR A 46 24.30 9.18 -4.17
N LEU A 47 23.60 8.51 -3.25
CA LEU A 47 23.06 9.10 -2.03
C LEU A 47 23.72 8.49 -0.80
N GLN A 48 24.10 9.33 0.14
CA GLN A 48 24.60 8.94 1.45
C GLN A 48 23.47 8.46 2.36
N ALA A 49 23.82 7.71 3.40
CA ALA A 49 22.85 7.16 4.35
C ALA A 49 21.92 8.23 4.96
N HIS A 50 22.45 9.43 5.26
CA HIS A 50 21.66 10.53 5.82
C HIS A 50 20.68 11.15 4.82
N GLU A 51 21.02 11.19 3.53
CA GLU A 51 20.12 11.68 2.48
C GLU A 51 18.99 10.67 2.24
N LEU A 52 19.34 9.37 2.19
CA LEU A 52 18.38 8.28 2.05
C LEU A 52 17.36 8.27 3.18
N ILE A 53 17.81 8.32 4.44
CA ILE A 53 16.89 8.30 5.58
C ILE A 53 15.99 9.54 5.60
N SER A 54 16.51 10.72 5.21
CA SER A 54 15.72 11.96 5.11
C SER A 54 14.59 11.82 4.09
N LEU A 55 14.92 11.37 2.87
CA LEU A 55 13.96 11.17 1.79
C LEU A 55 12.94 10.06 2.09
N ILE A 56 13.35 8.98 2.77
CA ILE A 56 12.42 7.93 3.19
C ILE A 56 11.47 8.45 4.27
N LYS A 57 11.95 9.21 5.26
CA LYS A 57 11.07 9.81 6.28
C LYS A 57 10.05 10.76 5.66
N GLU A 58 10.50 11.61 4.73
CA GLU A 58 9.62 12.53 4.01
C GLU A 58 8.57 11.77 3.17
N PHE A 59 8.95 10.64 2.55
CA PHE A 59 7.98 9.73 1.90
C PHE A 59 6.89 9.26 2.89
N TYR A 60 7.33 8.77 4.05
CA TYR A 60 6.44 8.23 5.08
C TYR A 60 5.56 9.28 5.75
N ALA A 61 6.01 10.54 5.78
CA ALA A 61 5.23 11.65 6.30
C ALA A 61 4.15 12.12 5.30
N ASN A 62 4.50 12.23 4.02
CA ASN A 62 3.67 12.96 3.04
C ASN A 62 2.92 12.06 2.05
N PHE A 63 3.45 10.87 1.73
CA PHE A 63 2.94 10.02 0.65
C PHE A 63 2.37 8.70 1.14
N HIS A 64 3.08 8.02 2.06
CA HIS A 64 2.60 6.75 2.63
C HIS A 64 1.19 6.83 3.23
N PRO A 65 0.80 7.88 3.98
CA PRO A 65 -0.56 7.99 4.51
C PRO A 65 -1.64 8.02 3.43
N LEU A 66 -1.30 8.52 2.23
CA LEU A 66 -2.23 8.60 1.09
C LEU A 66 -2.39 7.27 0.35
N PHE A 67 -1.39 6.40 0.36
CA PHE A 67 -1.46 5.06 -0.25
C PHE A 67 -0.60 4.05 0.55
N PRO A 68 -1.09 3.55 1.69
CA PRO A 68 -0.29 2.87 2.72
C PRO A 68 -0.04 1.38 2.42
N ILE A 69 0.57 1.09 1.26
CA ILE A 69 0.86 -0.27 0.80
C ILE A 69 2.16 -0.87 1.34
N LEU A 70 3.03 -0.05 1.96
CA LEU A 70 4.32 -0.48 2.52
C LEU A 70 4.22 -0.88 4.02
N PRO A 71 5.24 -1.56 4.57
CA PRO A 71 5.34 -1.81 6.02
C PRO A 71 5.56 -0.50 6.80
N SER A 72 5.64 -0.61 8.13
CA SER A 72 5.97 0.53 8.98
C SER A 72 7.35 1.10 8.63
N LEU A 73 7.61 2.37 8.96
CA LEU A 73 8.90 3.01 8.67
C LEU A 73 10.10 2.25 9.28
N PRO A 74 10.10 1.86 10.58
CA PRO A 74 11.21 1.10 11.16
C PRO A 74 11.44 -0.24 10.45
N ASP A 75 10.35 -0.86 9.99
CA ASP A 75 10.39 -2.14 9.32
C ASP A 75 10.91 -2.07 7.90
N PHE A 76 10.55 -1.02 7.17
CA PHE A 76 11.11 -0.73 5.86
C PHE A 76 12.60 -0.43 5.97
N ILE A 77 13.00 0.39 6.94
CA ILE A 77 14.39 0.80 7.14
C ILE A 77 15.31 -0.41 7.43
N LYS A 78 14.84 -1.41 8.17
CA LYS A 78 15.58 -2.67 8.39
C LYS A 78 15.92 -3.44 7.11
N ALA A 79 15.17 -3.21 6.03
CA ALA A 79 15.30 -3.89 4.75
C ALA A 79 15.28 -2.90 3.58
N TYR A 80 15.80 -1.68 3.79
CA TYR A 80 15.65 -0.55 2.86
C TYR A 80 16.25 -0.82 1.48
N ASP A 81 17.30 -1.65 1.40
CA ASP A 81 18.02 -2.04 0.19
C ASP A 81 17.64 -3.44 -0.32
N ALA A 82 16.66 -4.11 0.30
CA ALA A 82 16.24 -5.46 -0.09
C ALA A 82 15.66 -5.52 -1.52
N ASN A 83 15.11 -4.41 -2.01
CA ASN A 83 14.62 -4.27 -3.37
C ASN A 83 15.02 -2.92 -3.96
N THR A 84 15.90 -2.94 -4.96
CA THR A 84 16.45 -1.72 -5.56
C THR A 84 15.37 -0.87 -6.22
N LEU A 85 14.43 -1.49 -6.94
CA LEU A 85 13.34 -0.75 -7.60
C LEU A 85 12.46 -0.03 -6.58
N LEU A 86 12.11 -0.67 -5.47
CA LEU A 86 11.27 -0.07 -4.43
C LEU A 86 11.95 1.12 -3.76
N LEU A 87 13.22 0.96 -3.36
CA LEU A 87 14.00 2.04 -2.76
C LEU A 87 14.03 3.26 -3.68
N TRP A 88 14.47 3.07 -4.92
CA TRP A 88 14.65 4.17 -5.86
C TRP A 88 13.32 4.77 -6.34
N THR A 89 12.23 4.00 -6.33
CA THR A 89 10.88 4.54 -6.54
C THR A 89 10.49 5.52 -5.43
N ILE A 90 10.71 5.16 -4.16
CA ILE A 90 10.43 6.03 -3.01
C ILE A 90 11.27 7.32 -3.10
N ILE A 91 12.57 7.17 -3.33
CA ILE A 91 13.49 8.30 -3.49
C ILE A 91 13.05 9.22 -4.64
N ALA A 92 12.66 8.66 -5.78
CA ALA A 92 12.27 9.46 -6.93
C ALA A 92 10.95 10.21 -6.69
N ILE A 93 9.96 9.59 -6.04
CA ILE A 93 8.69 10.23 -5.66
C ILE A 93 8.95 11.40 -4.71
N THR A 94 9.72 11.19 -3.65
CA THR A 94 9.99 12.23 -2.65
C THR A 94 10.87 13.35 -3.23
N SER A 95 11.90 13.00 -4.00
CA SER A 95 12.85 13.96 -4.55
C SER A 95 12.17 15.05 -5.37
N LYS A 96 11.03 14.72 -6.02
CA LYS A 96 10.23 15.66 -6.81
C LYS A 96 9.67 16.82 -5.98
N GLU A 97 9.20 16.55 -4.76
CA GLU A 97 8.55 17.54 -3.91
C GLU A 97 9.54 18.19 -2.92
N SER A 98 10.70 17.58 -2.71
CA SER A 98 11.74 18.11 -1.82
C SER A 98 12.55 19.22 -2.51
N PRO A 99 12.58 20.46 -1.98
CA PRO A 99 13.32 21.57 -2.60
C PRO A 99 14.81 21.28 -2.77
N GLU A 100 15.40 20.57 -1.80
CA GLU A 100 16.82 20.20 -1.77
C GLU A 100 17.18 19.18 -2.87
N TYR A 101 16.30 18.21 -3.10
CA TYR A 101 16.57 17.08 -3.99
C TYR A 101 15.81 17.13 -5.33
N SER A 102 15.11 18.23 -5.61
CA SER A 102 14.32 18.43 -6.85
C SER A 102 15.09 18.14 -8.15
N HIS A 103 16.40 18.41 -8.15
CA HIS A 103 17.29 18.13 -9.28
C HIS A 103 17.49 16.62 -9.56
N LEU A 104 17.35 15.77 -8.55
CA LEU A 104 17.48 14.31 -8.68
C LEU A 104 16.31 13.70 -9.43
N CYS A 105 15.10 14.27 -9.28
CA CYS A 105 13.88 13.73 -9.87
C CYS A 105 14.04 13.48 -11.38
N VAL A 106 14.52 14.48 -12.13
CA VAL A 106 14.74 14.36 -13.59
C VAL A 106 15.78 13.30 -13.92
N THR A 107 16.85 13.22 -13.13
CA THR A 107 17.96 12.28 -13.34
C THR A 107 17.55 10.82 -13.04
N LEU A 108 16.55 10.62 -12.17
CA LEU A 108 16.08 9.31 -11.75
C LEU A 108 14.99 8.72 -12.65
N ILE A 109 14.36 9.50 -13.54
CA ILE A 109 13.27 9.03 -14.41
C ILE A 109 13.70 7.81 -15.24
N ASP A 110 14.79 7.95 -16.00
CA ASP A 110 15.25 6.89 -16.92
C ASP A 110 15.80 5.67 -16.17
N PRO A 111 16.65 5.83 -15.13
CA PRO A 111 17.12 4.69 -14.34
C PRO A 111 15.99 3.90 -13.67
N VAL A 112 15.01 4.58 -13.06
CA VAL A 112 13.88 3.90 -12.40
C VAL A 112 12.99 3.21 -13.44
N ARG A 113 12.79 3.82 -14.62
CA ARG A 113 12.07 3.15 -15.73
C ARG A 113 12.79 1.89 -16.20
N SER A 114 14.12 1.95 -16.31
CA SER A 114 14.94 0.81 -16.69
C SER A 114 14.78 -0.34 -15.68
N LEU A 115 14.89 -0.04 -14.38
CA LEU A 115 14.65 -1.01 -13.31
C LEU A 115 13.24 -1.60 -13.35
N ALA A 116 12.21 -0.79 -13.61
CA ALA A 116 10.83 -1.26 -13.69
C ALA A 116 10.58 -2.19 -14.88
N GLY A 117 11.39 -2.05 -15.95
CA GLY A 117 11.34 -2.90 -17.15
C GLY A 117 12.18 -4.18 -17.06
N ASP A 118 13.08 -4.31 -16.09
CA ASP A 118 13.97 -5.48 -15.97
C ASP A 118 13.28 -6.66 -15.26
N LEU A 119 12.65 -7.51 -16.07
CA LEU A 119 11.97 -8.73 -15.59
C LEU A 119 12.91 -9.88 -15.29
N TYR A 120 14.16 -9.83 -15.76
CA TYR A 120 15.14 -10.92 -15.59
C TYR A 120 15.88 -10.83 -14.26
N HIS A 121 15.84 -9.67 -13.61
CA HIS A 121 16.42 -9.49 -12.29
C HIS A 121 15.79 -10.44 -11.26
N THR A 122 16.59 -11.05 -10.38
CA THR A 122 16.11 -12.02 -9.38
C THR A 122 15.09 -11.44 -8.41
N GLN A 123 15.17 -10.13 -8.13
CA GLN A 123 14.21 -9.39 -7.30
C GLN A 123 12.86 -9.11 -7.99
N SER A 124 12.73 -9.34 -9.31
CA SER A 124 11.53 -8.98 -10.08
C SER A 124 10.28 -9.73 -9.62
N ARG A 125 10.43 -10.89 -8.98
CA ARG A 125 9.33 -11.74 -8.49
C ARG A 125 9.09 -11.62 -6.99
N ASN A 126 9.19 -10.42 -6.45
CA ASN A 126 8.92 -10.13 -5.04
C ASN A 126 7.74 -9.16 -4.88
N PHE A 127 7.06 -9.18 -3.74
CA PHE A 127 5.93 -8.27 -3.51
C PHE A 127 6.37 -6.81 -3.35
N GLU A 128 7.64 -6.56 -3.02
CA GLU A 128 8.27 -5.22 -3.02
C GLU A 128 8.34 -4.64 -4.43
N THR A 129 8.61 -5.46 -5.45
CA THR A 129 8.57 -5.05 -6.87
C THR A 129 7.15 -4.67 -7.26
N ILE A 130 6.16 -5.45 -6.82
CA ILE A 130 4.74 -5.13 -7.03
C ILE A 130 4.40 -3.79 -6.37
N GLN A 131 4.78 -3.59 -5.11
CA GLN A 131 4.57 -2.32 -4.40
C GLN A 131 5.19 -1.15 -5.18
N ALA A 132 6.44 -1.28 -5.64
CA ALA A 132 7.13 -0.23 -6.39
C ALA A 132 6.39 0.12 -7.69
N LEU A 133 5.99 -0.88 -8.48
CA LEU A 133 5.22 -0.68 -9.72
C LEU A 133 3.88 0.04 -9.46
N LEU A 134 3.20 -0.30 -8.36
CA LEU A 134 1.96 0.37 -7.96
C LEU A 134 2.20 1.82 -7.54
N LEU A 135 3.27 2.09 -6.78
CA LEU A 135 3.66 3.46 -6.41
C LEU A 135 3.93 4.32 -7.66
N LEU A 136 4.62 3.78 -8.66
CA LEU A 136 4.87 4.46 -9.94
C LEU A 136 3.58 4.76 -10.72
N CYS A 137 2.50 3.98 -10.52
CA CYS A 137 1.19 4.26 -11.14
C CYS A 137 0.43 5.38 -10.41
N ILE A 138 0.57 5.48 -9.09
CA ILE A 138 -0.09 6.51 -8.27
C ILE A 138 0.63 7.86 -8.40
N TRP A 139 1.96 7.84 -8.41
CA TRP A 139 2.81 9.01 -8.57
C TRP A 139 3.67 8.88 -9.83
N PRO A 140 3.06 8.98 -11.02
CA PRO A 140 3.81 8.93 -12.26
C PRO A 140 4.78 10.12 -12.35
N PHE A 141 5.94 9.88 -12.95
CA PHE A 141 6.82 10.98 -13.34
C PHE A 141 6.08 11.94 -14.26
N PRO A 142 6.46 13.24 -14.30
CA PRO A 142 5.85 14.20 -15.21
C PRO A 142 6.20 13.83 -16.66
N PHE A 143 5.42 12.93 -17.26
CA PHE A 143 5.55 12.59 -18.66
C PHE A 143 4.86 13.68 -19.48
N GLN A 144 5.65 14.41 -20.26
CA GLN A 144 5.09 15.24 -21.32
C GLN A 144 4.47 14.28 -22.34
N GLN A 145 3.14 14.31 -22.44
CA GLN A 145 2.26 13.52 -23.33
C GLN A 145 1.76 12.19 -22.75
N THR A 146 0.43 12.08 -22.65
CA THR A 146 -0.35 10.88 -22.27
C THR A 146 -0.05 9.63 -23.12
N VAL A 147 0.54 9.79 -24.31
CA VAL A 147 0.91 8.69 -25.21
C VAL A 147 2.11 7.87 -24.68
N HIS A 148 2.95 8.45 -23.83
CA HIS A 148 4.12 7.80 -23.27
C HIS A 148 3.99 7.46 -21.77
N ASP A 149 2.76 7.49 -21.21
CA ASP A 149 2.52 7.09 -19.81
C ASP A 149 2.73 5.56 -19.67
N PRO A 150 3.77 5.08 -18.94
CA PRO A 150 4.01 3.65 -18.75
C PRO A 150 3.13 3.05 -17.65
N SER A 151 2.31 3.85 -16.93
CA SER A 151 1.47 3.38 -15.83
C SER A 151 0.59 2.17 -16.19
N PRO A 152 -0.04 2.07 -17.38
CA PRO A 152 -0.82 0.89 -17.75
C PRO A 152 0.03 -0.37 -17.88
N MET A 153 1.27 -0.25 -18.35
CA MET A 153 2.22 -1.36 -18.45
C MET A 153 2.67 -1.80 -17.05
N TYR A 154 3.02 -0.86 -16.18
CA TYR A 154 3.39 -1.16 -14.79
C TYR A 154 2.24 -1.82 -14.02
N CYS A 155 1.02 -1.32 -14.18
CA CYS A 155 -0.17 -1.89 -13.58
C CYS A 155 -0.42 -3.33 -14.05
N SER A 156 -0.31 -3.58 -15.36
CA SER A 156 -0.44 -4.92 -15.95
C SER A 156 0.63 -5.88 -15.42
N LEU A 157 1.87 -5.41 -15.35
CA LEU A 157 2.99 -6.19 -14.82
C LEU A 157 2.82 -6.52 -13.33
N ALA A 158 2.50 -5.52 -12.50
CA ALA A 158 2.22 -5.70 -11.07
C ALA A 158 1.09 -6.72 -10.83
N THR A 159 0.06 -6.67 -11.67
CA THR A 159 -1.07 -7.61 -11.66
C THR A 159 -0.61 -9.02 -11.98
N GLN A 160 0.15 -9.20 -13.06
CA GLN A 160 0.66 -10.50 -13.47
C GLN A 160 1.58 -11.12 -12.41
N LEU A 161 2.49 -10.32 -11.83
CA LEU A 161 3.36 -10.75 -10.73
C LEU A 161 2.54 -11.13 -9.49
N SER A 162 1.49 -10.37 -9.17
CA SER A 162 0.59 -10.69 -8.05
C SER A 162 -0.12 -12.04 -8.24
N TYR A 163 -0.54 -12.36 -9.47
CA TYR A 163 -1.11 -13.67 -9.77
C TYR A 163 -0.06 -14.79 -9.66
N GLN A 164 1.15 -14.56 -10.19
CA GLN A 164 2.26 -15.50 -10.10
C GLN A 164 2.74 -15.75 -8.66
N LEU A 165 2.54 -14.82 -7.74
CA LEU A 165 2.83 -14.98 -6.31
C LEU A 165 1.61 -15.42 -5.49
N GLY A 166 0.47 -15.67 -6.14
CA GLY A 166 -0.75 -16.11 -5.45
C GLY A 166 -1.39 -15.07 -4.52
N LEU A 167 -1.04 -13.78 -4.63
CA LEU A 167 -1.50 -12.73 -3.70
C LEU A 167 -3.04 -12.55 -3.72
N HIS A 168 -3.67 -12.90 -4.83
CA HIS A 168 -5.13 -12.95 -4.99
C HIS A 168 -5.83 -14.00 -4.11
N ARG A 169 -5.08 -14.91 -3.47
CA ARG A 169 -5.57 -15.95 -2.55
C ARG A 169 -4.70 -15.99 -1.28
N PRO A 170 -4.82 -15.00 -0.37
CA PRO A 170 -3.91 -14.84 0.77
C PRO A 170 -3.86 -16.07 1.71
N ASN A 171 -4.98 -16.80 1.85
CA ASN A 171 -5.07 -18.00 2.69
C ASN A 171 -4.47 -19.27 2.06
N LEU A 172 -3.94 -19.20 0.83
CA LEU A 172 -3.39 -20.35 0.09
C LEU A 172 -1.97 -20.09 -0.43
N HIS A 173 -1.21 -19.17 0.18
CA HIS A 173 0.16 -18.83 -0.26
C HIS A 173 1.08 -20.05 -0.36
N MET A 174 0.88 -21.06 0.49
CA MET A 174 1.65 -22.32 0.49
C MET A 174 1.54 -23.13 -0.81
N HIS A 175 0.50 -22.91 -1.64
CA HIS A 175 0.37 -23.59 -2.93
C HIS A 175 1.22 -22.97 -4.04
N TRP A 176 1.71 -21.75 -3.82
CA TRP A 176 2.44 -20.96 -4.81
C TRP A 176 3.92 -20.78 -4.48
N GLU A 177 4.33 -21.11 -3.25
CA GLU A 177 5.71 -20.99 -2.79
C GLU A 177 6.29 -22.35 -2.43
N TYR A 178 7.33 -22.76 -3.15
CA TYR A 178 8.06 -23.98 -2.84
C TYR A 178 8.89 -23.77 -1.55
N GLY A 179 8.54 -24.50 -0.49
CA GLY A 179 9.22 -24.41 0.81
C GLY A 179 8.65 -23.36 1.77
N ALA A 180 7.37 -23.01 1.65
CA ALA A 180 6.69 -22.03 2.50
C ALA A 180 6.98 -22.24 4.00
N THR A 181 7.52 -21.20 4.63
CA THR A 181 7.77 -21.10 6.07
C THR A 181 6.46 -20.97 6.85
N ALA A 182 6.52 -21.12 8.18
CA ALA A 182 5.35 -20.95 9.05
C ALA A 182 4.64 -19.59 8.80
N PRO A 183 3.31 -19.51 9.01
CA PRO A 183 2.53 -18.29 8.78
C PRO A 183 3.14 -17.09 9.51
N ASN A 184 3.39 -16.00 8.79
CA ASN A 184 3.88 -14.75 9.37
C ASN A 184 2.85 -13.65 9.10
N ALA A 185 2.04 -13.35 10.11
CA ALA A 185 0.94 -12.39 10.02
C ALA A 185 1.36 -11.02 9.45
N ARG A 186 2.59 -10.58 9.74
CA ARG A 186 3.11 -9.30 9.24
C ARG A 186 3.41 -9.34 7.74
N VAL A 187 3.99 -10.44 7.26
CA VAL A 187 4.22 -10.66 5.82
C VAL A 187 2.89 -10.85 5.10
N ASP A 188 1.96 -11.60 5.69
CA ASP A 188 0.61 -11.81 5.15
C ASP A 188 -0.16 -10.49 5.02
N LEU A 189 -0.02 -9.58 5.97
CA LEU A 189 -0.57 -8.24 5.87
C LEU A 189 0.03 -7.44 4.70
N GLN A 190 1.35 -7.50 4.48
CA GLN A 190 1.98 -6.83 3.32
C GLN A 190 1.50 -7.40 1.99
N ARG A 191 1.35 -8.73 1.90
CA ARG A 191 0.78 -9.39 0.72
C ARG A 191 -0.65 -8.93 0.45
N ARG A 192 -1.49 -8.84 1.48
CA ARG A 192 -2.85 -8.32 1.37
C ARG A 192 -2.87 -6.86 0.93
N LYS A 193 -2.02 -6.00 1.52
CA LYS A 193 -1.86 -4.60 1.10
C LYS A 193 -1.47 -4.48 -0.37
N ALA A 194 -0.51 -5.26 -0.84
CA ALA A 194 -0.07 -5.27 -2.24
C ALA A 194 -1.19 -5.74 -3.19
N TRP A 195 -1.94 -6.78 -2.83
CA TRP A 195 -3.08 -7.25 -3.63
C TRP A 195 -4.22 -6.22 -3.72
N VAL A 196 -4.59 -5.62 -2.59
CA VAL A 196 -5.62 -4.57 -2.55
C VAL A 196 -5.15 -3.35 -3.33
N GLY A 197 -3.87 -2.98 -3.20
CA GLY A 197 -3.24 -1.95 -4.01
C GLY A 197 -3.34 -2.23 -5.51
N CYS A 198 -3.10 -3.48 -5.94
CA CYS A 198 -3.28 -3.89 -7.34
C CYS A 198 -4.71 -3.68 -7.82
N PHE A 199 -5.70 -4.10 -7.03
CA PHE A 199 -7.11 -3.93 -7.38
C PHE A 199 -7.48 -2.45 -7.54
N VAL A 200 -7.06 -1.61 -6.59
CA VAL A 200 -7.30 -0.15 -6.61
C VAL A 200 -6.65 0.50 -7.82
N VAL A 201 -5.36 0.24 -8.05
CA VAL A 201 -4.61 0.85 -9.17
C VAL A 201 -5.17 0.40 -10.52
N ASN A 202 -5.57 -0.87 -10.66
CA ASN A 202 -6.24 -1.34 -11.88
C ASN A 202 -7.48 -0.52 -12.18
N HIS A 203 -8.34 -0.30 -11.17
CA HIS A 203 -9.54 0.51 -11.36
C HIS A 203 -9.22 1.96 -11.74
N ILE A 204 -8.23 2.59 -11.08
CA ILE A 204 -7.80 3.96 -11.39
C ILE A 204 -7.32 4.07 -12.84
N ILE A 205 -6.41 3.19 -13.26
CA ILE A 205 -5.84 3.21 -14.60
C ILE A 205 -6.92 2.92 -15.66
N SER A 206 -7.74 1.91 -15.43
CA SER A 206 -8.79 1.51 -16.38
C SER A 206 -9.82 2.63 -16.56
N THR A 207 -10.22 3.28 -15.46
CA THR A 207 -11.13 4.44 -15.52
C THR A 207 -10.51 5.62 -16.26
N ARG A 208 -9.21 5.90 -16.04
CA ARG A 208 -8.48 6.96 -16.77
C ARG A 208 -8.40 6.69 -18.27
N LEU A 209 -8.29 5.42 -18.68
CA LEU A 209 -8.18 5.02 -20.08
C LEU A 209 -9.54 4.76 -20.75
N GLY A 210 -10.63 4.68 -19.98
CA GLY A 210 -11.92 4.24 -20.50
C GLY A 210 -11.95 2.75 -20.88
N THR A 211 -11.15 1.91 -20.23
CA THR A 211 -11.08 0.47 -20.47
C THR A 211 -11.69 -0.32 -19.30
N PRO A 212 -12.06 -1.59 -19.48
CA PRO A 212 -12.44 -2.47 -18.36
C PRO A 212 -11.25 -2.76 -17.43
N SER A 213 -11.51 -2.96 -16.14
CA SER A 213 -10.51 -3.41 -15.18
C SER A 213 -10.09 -4.85 -15.44
N ALA A 214 -8.79 -5.11 -15.50
CA ALA A 214 -8.25 -6.47 -15.68
C ALA A 214 -8.38 -7.31 -14.40
N VAL A 215 -8.51 -6.68 -13.24
CA VAL A 215 -8.62 -7.37 -11.94
C VAL A 215 -10.05 -7.38 -11.45
N GLN A 216 -10.52 -8.58 -11.15
CA GLN A 216 -11.77 -8.84 -10.46
C GLN A 216 -11.54 -8.87 -8.94
N PRO A 217 -12.48 -8.38 -8.11
CA PRO A 217 -12.28 -8.29 -6.66
C PRO A 217 -12.03 -9.66 -6.03
N GLY A 218 -12.79 -10.68 -6.43
CA GLY A 218 -12.67 -12.03 -5.88
C GLY A 218 -12.89 -12.10 -4.35
N ARG A 219 -12.68 -13.28 -3.76
CA ARG A 219 -12.95 -13.49 -2.32
C ARG A 219 -12.11 -12.59 -1.42
N ALA A 220 -10.83 -12.40 -1.74
CA ALA A 220 -9.88 -11.68 -0.90
C ALA A 220 -10.28 -10.21 -0.70
N ILE A 221 -10.70 -9.52 -1.77
CA ILE A 221 -11.17 -8.14 -1.68
C ILE A 221 -12.55 -8.09 -1.03
N LEU A 222 -13.46 -8.99 -1.42
CA LEU A 222 -14.82 -9.01 -0.87
C LEU A 222 -14.86 -9.25 0.64
N SER A 223 -13.96 -10.07 1.19
CA SER A 223 -13.88 -10.28 2.65
C SER A 223 -13.40 -9.04 3.40
N GLU A 224 -12.48 -8.28 2.81
CA GLU A 224 -11.99 -7.03 3.42
C GLU A 224 -13.06 -5.94 3.38
N ILE A 225 -13.81 -5.86 2.27
CA ILE A 225 -14.92 -4.90 2.10
C ILE A 225 -16.13 -5.26 2.99
N ALA A 226 -16.44 -6.54 3.15
CA ALA A 226 -17.57 -6.99 3.98
C ALA A 226 -17.28 -6.91 5.49
N GLY A 227 -16.02 -6.84 5.90
CA GLY A 227 -15.60 -6.87 7.30
C GLY A 227 -15.98 -5.58 8.04
N SER A 228 -17.05 -5.63 8.84
CA SER A 228 -17.59 -4.46 9.55
C SER A 228 -16.72 -3.94 10.71
N SER A 229 -15.74 -4.69 11.23
CA SER A 229 -15.07 -4.28 12.49
C SER A 229 -13.60 -4.67 12.71
N THR A 230 -12.94 -5.50 11.89
CA THR A 230 -11.59 -6.03 12.23
C THR A 230 -10.66 -6.23 11.03
N SER A 231 -10.73 -5.39 9.99
CA SER A 231 -9.69 -5.42 8.95
C SER A 231 -8.40 -4.81 9.51
N GLU A 232 -7.28 -5.52 9.36
CA GLU A 232 -5.94 -5.02 9.67
C GLU A 232 -5.40 -4.09 8.58
N LEU A 233 -6.14 -3.91 7.48
CA LEU A 233 -5.73 -3.01 6.41
C LEU A 233 -5.86 -1.55 6.86
N PRO A 234 -4.94 -0.68 6.43
CA PRO A 234 -5.06 0.75 6.70
C PRO A 234 -6.35 1.32 6.08
N ALA A 235 -7.03 2.18 6.82
CA ALA A 235 -8.31 2.77 6.41
C ALA A 235 -8.26 3.42 5.00
N PRO A 236 -7.23 4.22 4.62
CA PRO A 236 -7.19 4.81 3.27
C PRO A 236 -7.24 3.75 2.17
N LEU A 237 -6.49 2.66 2.32
CA LEU A 237 -6.45 1.58 1.33
C LEU A 237 -7.79 0.85 1.24
N LEU A 238 -8.44 0.62 2.38
CA LEU A 238 -9.77 0.00 2.43
C LEU A 238 -10.84 0.89 1.77
N HIS A 239 -10.76 2.21 1.98
CA HIS A 239 -11.67 3.18 1.35
C HIS A 239 -11.52 3.18 -0.18
N TYR A 240 -10.28 3.21 -0.68
CA TYR A 240 -10.07 3.10 -2.13
C TYR A 240 -10.58 1.77 -2.70
N ALA A 241 -10.40 0.67 -1.97
CA ALA A 241 -10.92 -0.64 -2.39
C ALA A 241 -12.45 -0.63 -2.48
N HIS A 242 -13.14 0.00 -1.53
CA HIS A 242 -14.58 0.17 -1.57
C HIS A 242 -15.04 1.02 -2.76
N ILE A 243 -14.37 2.15 -3.03
CA ILE A 243 -14.66 3.01 -4.18
C ILE A 243 -14.44 2.24 -5.48
N ALA A 244 -13.31 1.57 -5.61
CA ALA A 244 -12.98 0.76 -6.78
C ALA A 244 -13.99 -0.37 -7.00
N TYR A 245 -14.45 -1.02 -5.93
CA TYR A 245 -15.48 -2.05 -6.00
C TYR A 245 -16.82 -1.51 -6.52
N ILE A 246 -17.28 -0.37 -5.99
CA ILE A 246 -18.50 0.27 -6.51
C ILE A 246 -18.31 0.69 -7.96
N GLY A 247 -17.17 1.26 -8.31
CA GLY A 247 -16.86 1.68 -9.68
C GLY A 247 -16.89 0.52 -10.67
N VAL A 248 -16.28 -0.63 -10.32
CA VAL A 248 -16.37 -1.86 -11.13
C VAL A 248 -17.84 -2.30 -11.30
N LYS A 249 -18.63 -2.31 -10.23
CA LYS A 249 -20.05 -2.69 -10.31
C LYS A 249 -20.89 -1.72 -11.12
N ALA A 250 -20.56 -0.44 -11.10
CA ALA A 250 -21.21 0.57 -11.93
C ALA A 250 -20.89 0.36 -13.41
N LEU A 251 -19.62 0.13 -13.75
CA LEU A 251 -19.20 -0.15 -15.13
C LEU A 251 -19.87 -1.40 -15.69
N GLU A 252 -19.88 -2.51 -14.94
CA GLU A 252 -20.58 -3.74 -15.33
C GLU A 252 -22.09 -3.50 -15.55
N ALA A 253 -22.74 -2.79 -14.61
CA ALA A 253 -24.18 -2.55 -14.70
C ALA A 253 -24.59 -1.59 -15.83
N LEU A 254 -23.71 -0.66 -16.21
CA LEU A 254 -23.99 0.35 -17.22
C LEU A 254 -23.53 -0.06 -18.63
N GLY A 255 -22.48 -0.88 -18.75
CA GLY A 255 -21.77 -1.13 -20.01
C GLY A 255 -21.70 -2.59 -20.49
N ASP A 256 -22.17 -3.57 -19.71
CA ASP A 256 -22.17 -4.99 -20.11
C ASP A 256 -23.58 -5.55 -20.40
N ASP A 257 -24.49 -4.73 -20.95
CA ASP A 257 -25.83 -5.15 -21.39
C ASP A 257 -25.75 -5.90 -22.73
N ALA A 258 -25.73 -7.23 -22.65
CA ALA A 258 -25.70 -8.12 -23.82
C ALA A 258 -26.92 -7.98 -24.76
N SER A 259 -27.99 -7.32 -24.33
CA SER A 259 -29.17 -7.05 -25.17
C SER A 259 -29.02 -5.80 -26.04
N SER A 260 -28.02 -4.96 -25.76
CA SER A 260 -27.72 -3.73 -26.49
C SER A 260 -26.58 -3.93 -27.50
N ALA A 261 -26.70 -3.34 -28.69
CA ALA A 261 -25.64 -3.39 -29.69
C ALA A 261 -24.36 -2.63 -29.27
N THR A 262 -24.49 -1.66 -28.35
CA THR A 262 -23.37 -0.88 -27.80
C THR A 262 -22.85 -1.45 -26.47
N GLY A 263 -23.53 -2.44 -25.89
CA GLY A 263 -23.30 -2.88 -24.51
C GLY A 263 -23.92 -1.97 -23.45
N GLU A 264 -24.38 -0.77 -23.82
CA GLU A 264 -24.95 0.18 -22.86
C GLU A 264 -26.34 -0.25 -22.40
N THR A 265 -26.59 -0.09 -21.10
CA THR A 265 -27.91 -0.37 -20.51
C THR A 265 -28.99 0.58 -21.04
N LYS A 266 -30.19 0.04 -21.28
CA LYS A 266 -31.35 0.82 -21.74
C LYS A 266 -31.86 1.85 -20.72
N TYR A 267 -31.61 1.63 -19.42
CA TYR A 267 -32.11 2.49 -18.34
C TYR A 267 -30.99 2.88 -17.36
N PRO A 268 -30.09 3.79 -17.75
CA PRO A 268 -28.91 4.11 -16.95
C PRO A 268 -29.22 4.97 -15.71
N ILE A 269 -30.22 5.87 -15.80
CA ILE A 269 -30.49 6.87 -14.74
C ILE A 269 -30.78 6.23 -13.36
N PRO A 270 -31.67 5.23 -13.23
CA PRO A 270 -31.92 4.60 -11.93
C PRO A 270 -30.69 3.90 -11.34
N LEU A 271 -29.83 3.32 -12.20
CA LEU A 271 -28.60 2.67 -11.78
C LEU A 271 -27.60 3.70 -11.25
N VAL A 272 -27.42 4.79 -11.98
CA VAL A 272 -26.57 5.92 -11.53
C VAL A 272 -27.04 6.44 -10.17
N THR A 273 -28.35 6.69 -10.00
CA THR A 273 -28.90 7.12 -8.69
C THR A 273 -28.63 6.10 -7.59
N THR A 274 -28.73 4.79 -7.90
CA THR A 274 -28.45 3.73 -6.92
C THR A 274 -26.97 3.71 -6.50
N PHE A 275 -26.04 3.87 -7.44
CA PHE A 275 -24.62 3.92 -7.11
C PHE A 275 -24.23 5.20 -6.37
N ASP A 276 -24.84 6.34 -6.71
CA ASP A 276 -24.65 7.60 -6.01
C ASP A 276 -25.12 7.52 -4.54
N GLN A 277 -26.27 6.90 -4.30
CA GLN A 277 -26.75 6.61 -2.94
C GLN A 277 -25.76 5.72 -2.18
N LYS A 278 -25.25 4.65 -2.81
CA LYS A 278 -24.25 3.76 -2.17
C LYS A 278 -22.95 4.50 -1.81
N LEU A 279 -22.45 5.38 -2.67
CA LEU A 279 -21.27 6.20 -2.40
C LEU A 279 -21.54 7.20 -1.27
N THR A 280 -22.74 7.77 -1.21
CA THR A 280 -23.15 8.69 -0.15
C THR A 280 -23.23 7.99 1.20
N THR A 281 -23.91 6.84 1.27
CA THR A 281 -23.98 6.02 2.49
C THR A 281 -22.59 5.57 2.95
N MET A 282 -21.70 5.21 2.02
CA MET A 282 -20.32 4.89 2.34
C MET A 282 -19.59 6.10 2.91
N ARG A 283 -19.70 7.27 2.30
CA ARG A 283 -19.10 8.51 2.83
C ARG A 283 -19.58 8.79 4.24
N GLU A 284 -20.87 8.65 4.52
CA GLU A 284 -21.45 8.85 5.85
C GLU A 284 -20.90 7.84 6.87
N SER A 285 -20.91 6.54 6.52
CA SER A 285 -20.39 5.46 7.36
C SER A 285 -18.88 5.58 7.64
N LEU A 286 -18.13 6.17 6.70
CA LEU A 286 -16.70 6.35 6.84
C LEU A 286 -16.40 7.65 7.58
N SER A 287 -17.16 8.74 7.36
CA SER A 287 -16.94 10.04 8.01
C SER A 287 -16.97 9.97 9.54
N SER A 288 -17.70 9.00 10.14
CA SER A 288 -17.70 8.76 11.58
C SER A 288 -16.41 8.11 12.12
N LYS A 289 -15.49 7.70 11.24
CA LYS A 289 -14.21 7.03 11.56
C LYS A 289 -12.99 7.88 11.15
N TRP A 290 -13.19 9.13 10.71
CA TRP A 290 -12.14 10.07 10.32
C TRP A 290 -11.77 10.98 11.48
#